data_AF-A0A951Z6V0-F1
#
_entry.id   AF-A0A951Z6V0-F1
#
_cell.length_a   1.000
_cell.length_b   1.000
_cell.length_c   1.000
_cell.angle_alpha   90.00
_cell.angle_beta   90.00
_cell.angle_gamma   90.00
#
_symmetry.space_group_name_H-M   'P 1'
#
loop_
_entity.id
_entity.type
_entity.pdbx_description
1 polymer ?
#
loop_
_entity_poly.entity_id
_entity_poly.type
_entity_poly.pdbx_seq_one_letter_code
_entity_poly.pdbx_strand_id
1 'polypeptide(L)' 'MAPASQVQRFLISRQGVSRALVWDRHDRLEAMVAVADDSPWSERSLRAECASELGIHLTPRRIELRAERRVAA' A
#
# COMPACT_ATOMS: atom_id res chain seq x y z
N MET A 1 -15.64 -6.68 -7.55
CA MET A 1 -14.44 -6.83 -6.70
C MET A 1 -14.46 -5.68 -5.71
N ALA A 2 -14.27 -5.91 -4.40
CA ALA A 2 -14.37 -4.84 -3.41
C ALA A 2 -13.21 -3.83 -3.57
N PRO A 3 -13.43 -2.51 -3.32
CA PRO A 3 -12.40 -1.47 -3.45
C PRO A 3 -11.09 -1.81 -2.72
N ALA A 4 -11.19 -2.24 -1.45
CA ALA A 4 -10.04 -2.61 -0.65
C ALA A 4 -9.21 -3.74 -1.29
N SER A 5 -9.86 -4.79 -1.81
CA SER A 5 -9.17 -5.91 -2.46
C SER A 5 -8.45 -5.49 -3.74
N GLN A 6 -9.00 -4.54 -4.49
CA GLN A 6 -8.35 -3.99 -5.69
C GLN A 6 -7.08 -3.22 -5.34
N VAL A 7 -7.16 -2.31 -4.37
CA VAL A 7 -6.02 -1.51 -3.92
C VAL A 7 -4.94 -2.41 -3.30
N GLN A 8 -5.34 -3.42 -2.51
CA GLN A 8 -4.42 -4.38 -1.92
C GLN A 8 -3.61 -5.12 -2.99
N ARG A 9 -4.27 -5.62 -4.05
CA ARG A 9 -3.58 -6.29 -5.16
C ARG A 9 -2.64 -5.35 -5.91
N PHE A 10 -3.05 -4.10 -6.10
CA PHE A 10 -2.19 -3.10 -6.72
C PHE A 10 -0.93 -2.83 -5.89
N LEU A 11 -1.07 -2.59 -4.59
CA LEU A 11 0.07 -2.34 -3.69
C LEU A 11 1.03 -3.54 -3.65
N ILE A 12 0.52 -4.78 -3.56
CA ILE A 12 1.34 -6.00 -3.59
C ILE A 12 2.08 -6.16 -4.93
N SER A 13 1.57 -5.61 -6.03
CA SER A 13 2.25 -5.66 -7.33
C SER A 13 3.47 -4.74 -7.42
N ARG A 14 3.65 -3.80 -6.49
CA ARG A 14 4.77 -2.85 -6.51
C ARG A 14 6.03 -3.55 -6.03
N GLN A 15 7.13 -3.37 -6.78
CA GLN A 15 8.42 -3.95 -6.41
C GLN A 15 8.85 -3.48 -5.02
N GLY A 16 9.26 -4.41 -4.16
CA GLY A 16 9.70 -4.10 -2.80
C GLY A 16 8.58 -4.00 -1.76
N VAL A 17 7.31 -4.14 -2.15
CA VAL A 17 6.20 -4.40 -1.21
C VAL A 17 6.07 -5.91 -1.01
N SER A 18 6.21 -6.38 0.23
CA SER A 18 6.07 -7.80 0.58
C SER A 18 4.65 -8.14 1.02
N ARG A 19 3.95 -7.18 1.63
CA ARG A 19 2.57 -7.35 2.11
C ARG A 19 1.82 -6.01 2.05
N ALA A 20 0.54 -6.07 1.72
CA ALA A 20 -0.39 -4.97 1.93
C ALA A 20 -1.67 -5.50 2.58
N LEU A 21 -2.20 -4.74 3.53
CA LEU A 21 -3.54 -4.89 4.07
C LEU A 21 -4.27 -3.58 3.84
N VAL A 22 -5.45 -3.65 3.23
CA VAL A 22 -6.29 -2.47 2.97
C VAL A 22 -7.65 -2.73 3.57
N TRP A 23 -8.19 -1.73 4.27
CA TRP A 23 -9.52 -1.79 4.86
C TRP A 23 -10.26 -0.48 4.67
N ASP A 24 -11.58 -0.54 4.74
CA ASP A 24 -12.42 0.65 4.78
C ASP A 24 -12.61 1.09 6.24
N ARG A 25 -12.43 2.39 6.49
CA ARG A 25 -12.71 3.04 7.75
C ARG A 25 -13.44 4.36 7.49
N HIS A 26 -14.73 4.40 7.83
CA HIS A 26 -15.59 5.58 7.64
C HIS A 26 -15.63 6.05 6.17
N ASP A 27 -15.91 5.15 5.23
CA ASP A 27 -15.99 5.41 3.78
C ASP A 27 -14.67 5.93 3.18
N ARG A 28 -13.56 5.56 3.81
CA ARG A 28 -12.20 5.92 3.40
C ARG A 28 -11.31 4.70 3.51
N LEU A 29 -10.49 4.48 2.49
CA LEU A 29 -9.50 3.41 2.53
C LEU A 29 -8.31 3.81 3.42
N GLU A 30 -7.88 2.89 4.25
CA GLU A 30 -6.59 2.94 4.96
C GLU A 30 -5.78 1.71 4.59
N ALA A 31 -4.45 1.82 4.67
CA ALA A 31 -3.57 0.71 4.38
C ALA A 31 -2.41 0.61 5.35
N MET A 32 -1.98 -0.62 5.60
CA MET A 32 -0.68 -0.95 6.15
C MET A 32 0.09 -1.71 5.07
N VAL A 33 1.31 -1.26 4.78
CA VAL A 33 2.15 -1.80 3.72
C VAL A 33 3.50 -2.16 4.31
N ALA A 34 3.85 -3.43 4.21
CA ALA A 34 5.17 -3.91 4.54
C ALA A 34 6.08 -3.81 3.31
N VAL A 35 7.26 -3.23 3.51
CA VAL A 35 8.25 -2.97 2.45
C VAL A 35 9.63 -3.46 2.87
N ALA A 36 10.48 -3.80 1.91
CA ALA A 36 11.89 -4.09 2.21
C ALA A 36 12.58 -2.88 2.88
N ASP A 37 13.56 -3.14 3.77
CA ASP A 37 14.31 -2.09 4.48
C ASP A 37 14.96 -1.05 3.54
N ASP A 38 15.37 -1.46 2.34
CA ASP A 38 15.99 -0.64 1.30
C ASP A 38 15.00 -0.13 0.23
N SER A 39 13.70 -0.31 0.48
CA SER A 39 12.66 0.08 -0.46
C SER A 39 12.63 1.61 -0.67
N PRO A 40 12.44 2.09 -1.91
CA PRO A 40 12.26 3.53 -2.18
C PRO A 40 10.85 4.03 -1.81
N TRP A 41 9.98 3.17 -1.28
CA TRP A 41 8.59 3.54 -1.01
C TRP A 41 8.47 4.44 0.23
N SER A 42 7.72 5.51 0.05
CA SER A 42 7.20 6.37 1.10
C SER A 42 5.69 6.32 1.06
N GLU A 43 5.03 6.71 2.16
CA GLU A 43 3.56 6.86 2.17
C GLU A 43 3.11 7.76 0.99
N ARG A 44 3.84 8.86 0.77
CA ARG A 44 3.53 9.81 -0.31
C ARG A 44 3.63 9.18 -1.69
N SER A 45 4.70 8.43 -1.98
CA SER A 45 4.89 7.83 -3.30
C SER A 45 3.89 6.72 -3.56
N LEU A 46 3.57 5.86 -2.58
CA LEU A 46 2.52 4.84 -2.76
C LEU A 46 1.13 5.47 -2.94
N ARG A 47 0.81 6.54 -2.21
CA ARG A 47 -0.45 7.26 -2.42
C ARG A 47 -0.53 7.91 -3.81
N ALA A 48 0.58 8.46 -4.29
CA ALA A 48 0.66 9.02 -5.64
C ALA A 48 0.44 7.94 -6.72
N GLU A 49 1.06 6.78 -6.56
CA GLU A 49 0.84 5.61 -7.44
C GLU A 49 -0.63 5.18 -7.45
N CYS A 50 -1.26 5.02 -6.28
CA CYS A 50 -2.68 4.69 -6.21
C CYS A 50 -3.56 5.75 -6.87
N ALA A 51 -3.26 7.04 -6.68
CA ALA A 51 -4.03 8.12 -7.29
C ALA A 51 -3.90 8.15 -8.81
N SER A 52 -2.69 7.90 -9.34
CA SER A 52 -2.41 7.86 -10.77
C SER A 52 -3.07 6.67 -11.44
N GLU A 53 -2.92 5.47 -10.88
CA GLU A 53 -3.31 4.22 -11.55
C GLU A 53 -4.75 3.78 -11.25
N LEU A 54 -5.26 4.08 -10.06
CA LEU A 54 -6.59 3.64 -9.61
C LEU A 54 -7.57 4.80 -9.44
N GLY A 55 -7.08 6.04 -9.39
CA GLY A 55 -7.87 7.23 -9.12
C GLY A 55 -8.02 7.57 -7.64
N ILE A 56 -8.42 8.82 -7.38
CA ILE A 56 -8.52 9.40 -6.03
C ILE A 56 -9.47 8.62 -5.11
N HIS A 57 -10.56 8.07 -5.66
CA HIS A 57 -11.54 7.29 -4.89
C HIS A 57 -10.97 5.96 -4.35
N LEU A 58 -9.91 5.45 -4.98
CA LEU A 58 -9.21 4.23 -4.59
C LEU A 58 -7.85 4.52 -3.95
N THR A 59 -7.56 5.77 -3.63
CA THR A 59 -6.33 6.15 -2.93
C THR A 59 -6.54 6.06 -1.42
N PRO A 60 -5.75 5.25 -0.70
CA PRO A 60 -5.81 5.27 0.76
C PRO A 60 -5.52 6.66 1.32
N ARG A 61 -6.31 7.08 2.30
CA ARG A 61 -6.13 8.34 3.00
C ARG A 61 -4.83 8.36 3.79
N ARG A 62 -4.46 7.21 4.36
CA ARG A 62 -3.23 6.98 5.09
C ARG A 62 -2.63 5.64 4.68
N ILE A 63 -1.32 5.60 4.51
CA ILE A 63 -0.56 4.37 4.32
C ILE A 63 0.50 4.29 5.41
N GLU A 64 0.35 3.35 6.32
CA GLU A 64 1.38 3.05 7.31
C GLU A 64 2.42 2.11 6.71
N LEU A 65 3.67 2.56 6.65
CA LEU A 65 4.79 1.75 6.20
C LEU A 65 5.42 0.97 7.34
N ARG A 66 5.67 -0.32 7.11
CA ARG A 66 6.42 -1.19 8.01
C ARG A 66 7.61 -1.75 7.24
N ALA A 67 8.82 -1.43 7.69
CA ALA A 67 10.01 -2.02 7.12
C ALA A 67 10.12 -3.48 7.62
N GLU A 68 10.25 -4.43 6.70
CA GLU A 68 10.51 -5.83 7.00
C GLU A 68 12.00 -6.10 6.88
N ARG A 69 12.63 -6.35 8.03
CA ARG A 69 13.97 -6.93 8.06
C ARG A 69 13.92 -8.34 7.48
N ARG A 70 14.64 -8.57 6.39
CA ARG A 70 15.07 -9.92 6.05
C ARG A 70 15.96 -10.42 7.18
N VAL A 71 15.45 -11.34 8.00
CA VAL A 71 16.32 -12.16 8.83
C VAL A 71 17.10 -13.04 7.87
N ALA A 72 18.38 -12.73 7.67
CA ALA A 72 19.30 -13.61 6.94
C ALA A 72 19.35 -14.93 7.72
N ALA A 73 18.90 -16.01 7.08
CA ALA A 73 19.02 -17.38 7.58
C ALA A 73 20.43 -17.91 7.37
#